data_AF-A0A1N7IGT3-F1
#
_entry.id   AF-A0A1N7IGT3-F1
#
_cell.length_a   1.000
_cell.length_b   1.000
_cell.length_c   1.000
_cell.angle_alpha   90.00
_cell.angle_beta   90.00
_cell.angle_gamma   90.00
#
_symmetry.space_group_name_H-M   'P 1'
#
loop_
_entity.id
_entity.type
_entity.pdbx_description
1 polymer ?
#
loop_
_entity_poly.entity_id
_entity_poly.type
_entity_poly.pdbx_seq_one_letter_code
_entity_poly.pdbx_strand_id
1 'polypeptide(L)'
;MKTKAYFLLLFICPILFFGQKKKNNNLDTKEKTSGIYISSAQHIIYDFKAGDYLKDIHKIKVHTPVIFKIKNVNPFVYKITVTPKDSIVGESKFDKDFIDFLTKKELQNGEDKLSQEQTESSKNSPKQTDIIMDKDLKGNSDEKKENVKAISAIVQNQLLSKENQKAKDNIITILSKLSSLGIDISSLGIDILYNDSKKITENILGQKKINDTISVDTLAKLITSYNQSKKKISDNSEKIKANDIIINDKTKEYQFLLDDFNKKQGKFIDDCRYVFELLRITKKVSAIADISDLDSLQYVTKYREQIQSSSKKLLDGITQIDEYKKSYSELNDSYVKLLTMNNLDLIMEKSGIDKILSYPKFQKEKADQLNIWFVKYHSDEVIKQAFLATTQLDNLENYTVESDPFQPENDMIQFKINIEPRDKTKSEKNYKHRNFTYRQAIYGGTRVDFSLGLAAAYYGNISRYEIGIDNKLTTYEKKFVSSSLIGMVTMSYRRTGYIAYGGSAGMGMDVVGGKVQISNFFVGPTMLMGKKERIFLTIGASLKNIRELKDGYDGLQVPATDDLTSYSRDKYKVGVFASLTYSLTRDARALIKNLR
;
A
#
# COMPACT_ATOMS: atom_id res chain seq x y z
N MET A 1 -66.79 -45.93 26.22
CA MET A 1 -66.00 -45.48 25.04
C MET A 1 -64.74 -44.78 25.52
N LYS A 2 -63.59 -45.48 25.50
CA LYS A 2 -62.28 -45.00 25.98
C LYS A 2 -61.26 -45.19 24.87
N THR A 3 -61.00 -44.15 24.07
CA THR A 3 -59.84 -44.03 23.17
C THR A 3 -59.91 -42.66 22.50
N LYS A 4 -59.11 -41.68 22.95
CA LYS A 4 -58.68 -40.47 22.18
C LYS A 4 -57.82 -39.49 23.02
N ALA A 5 -56.75 -39.98 23.65
CA ALA A 5 -55.81 -39.09 24.37
C ALA A 5 -54.34 -39.52 24.27
N TYR A 6 -53.94 -40.20 23.19
CA TYR A 6 -52.54 -40.64 22.98
C TYR A 6 -51.86 -40.04 21.75
N PHE A 7 -52.52 -39.15 20.99
CA PHE A 7 -51.95 -38.62 19.74
C PHE A 7 -51.14 -37.32 19.88
N LEU A 8 -51.13 -36.67 21.06
CA LEU A 8 -50.45 -35.38 21.26
C LEU A 8 -49.04 -35.50 21.89
N LEU A 9 -48.64 -36.68 22.36
CA LEU A 9 -47.36 -36.90 23.05
C LEU A 9 -46.27 -37.55 22.17
N LEU A 10 -46.56 -37.83 20.90
CA LEU A 10 -45.63 -38.48 19.95
C LEU A 10 -44.96 -37.52 18.94
N PHE A 11 -45.24 -36.21 19.00
CA PHE A 11 -44.66 -35.22 18.07
C PHE A 11 -43.63 -34.26 18.70
N ILE A 12 -43.27 -34.45 19.97
CA ILE A 12 -42.21 -33.68 20.63
C ILE A 12 -41.11 -34.68 21.04
N CYS A 13 -39.99 -34.66 20.32
CA CYS A 13 -38.78 -35.52 20.41
C CYS A 13 -38.89 -36.93 19.77
N PRO A 14 -38.17 -37.19 18.64
CA PRO A 14 -36.70 -37.15 18.66
C PRO A 14 -36.07 -36.53 17.39
N ILE A 15 -35.55 -35.31 17.48
CA ILE A 15 -34.61 -34.75 16.47
C ILE A 15 -33.28 -34.27 17.10
N LEU A 16 -33.08 -34.45 18.42
CA LEU A 16 -31.88 -33.96 19.13
C LEU A 16 -30.84 -35.02 19.54
N PHE A 17 -30.86 -36.23 18.96
CA PHE A 17 -29.79 -37.22 19.18
C PHE A 17 -29.33 -37.89 17.87
N PHE A 18 -28.66 -37.12 17.01
CA PHE A 18 -27.67 -37.65 16.07
C PHE A 18 -26.33 -36.96 16.33
N GLY A 19 -25.77 -37.25 17.51
CA GLY A 19 -24.39 -36.94 17.87
C GLY A 19 -23.47 -38.02 17.30
N GLN A 20 -22.48 -37.57 16.53
CA GLN A 20 -21.52 -38.38 15.77
C GLN A 20 -20.80 -39.43 16.62
N LYS A 21 -20.81 -40.69 16.15
CA LYS A 21 -19.90 -41.75 16.59
C LYS A 21 -18.49 -41.40 16.13
N LYS A 22 -17.62 -40.99 17.07
CA LYS A 22 -16.20 -40.71 16.83
C LYS A 22 -15.46 -42.04 16.65
N LYS A 23 -14.98 -42.30 15.44
CA LYS A 23 -14.10 -43.43 15.12
C LYS A 23 -12.66 -43.00 15.44
N ASN A 24 -12.10 -43.52 16.53
CA ASN A 24 -10.67 -43.37 16.83
C ASN A 24 -9.88 -44.26 15.88
N ASN A 25 -9.19 -43.64 14.92
CA ASN A 25 -8.06 -44.27 14.26
C ASN A 25 -6.78 -43.59 14.76
N ASN A 26 -5.96 -44.37 15.45
CA ASN A 26 -4.54 -44.13 15.62
C ASN A 26 -3.89 -44.05 14.24
N LEU A 27 -3.04 -43.05 14.02
CA LEU A 27 -1.88 -43.15 13.12
C LEU A 27 -0.94 -41.96 13.35
N ASP A 28 0.21 -42.32 13.91
CA ASP A 28 1.57 -41.90 13.62
C ASP A 28 1.95 -40.41 13.60
N THR A 29 2.76 -40.10 14.61
CA THR A 29 3.75 -39.04 14.69
C THR A 29 4.65 -38.97 13.45
N LYS A 30 4.51 -37.91 12.66
CA LYS A 30 5.60 -37.38 11.82
C LYS A 30 5.53 -35.85 11.71
N GLU A 31 6.64 -35.25 12.15
CA GLU A 31 7.22 -33.94 11.85
C GLU A 31 6.36 -32.66 11.91
N LYS A 32 6.78 -31.78 12.84
CA LYS A 32 6.35 -30.39 12.98
C LYS A 32 6.68 -29.59 11.71
N THR A 33 5.69 -29.37 10.86
CA THR A 33 5.65 -28.21 9.95
C THR A 33 4.88 -27.07 10.63
N SER A 34 5.54 -25.92 10.73
CA SER A 34 5.02 -24.65 11.22
C SER A 34 3.74 -24.22 10.49
N GLY A 35 2.69 -23.91 11.26
CA GLY A 35 1.53 -23.14 10.82
C GLY A 35 0.40 -23.97 10.22
N ILE A 36 -0.51 -24.47 11.06
CA ILE A 36 -1.87 -24.81 10.65
C ILE A 36 -2.57 -23.48 10.32
N TYR A 37 -2.31 -22.96 9.12
CA TYR A 37 -3.11 -21.89 8.55
C TYR A 37 -4.52 -22.45 8.30
N ILE A 38 -5.53 -21.70 8.74
CA ILE A 38 -6.94 -22.00 8.57
C ILE A 38 -7.25 -22.06 7.06
N SER A 39 -7.12 -23.24 6.43
CA SER A 39 -7.43 -23.44 4.99
C SER A 39 -8.92 -23.29 4.67
N SER A 40 -9.76 -22.98 5.66
CA SER A 40 -11.20 -22.79 5.53
C SER A 40 -11.62 -21.33 5.29
N ALA A 41 -10.70 -20.38 5.15
CA ALA A 41 -11.05 -18.99 4.89
C ALA A 41 -11.72 -18.83 3.52
N GLN A 42 -12.84 -18.10 3.48
CA GLN A 42 -13.57 -17.78 2.26
C GLN A 42 -13.01 -16.50 1.64
N HIS A 43 -12.72 -16.51 0.34
CA HIS A 43 -12.11 -15.38 -0.35
C HIS A 43 -13.07 -14.71 -1.35
N ILE A 44 -13.32 -13.42 -1.16
CA ILE A 44 -13.98 -12.56 -2.15
C ILE A 44 -12.87 -11.89 -2.94
N ILE A 45 -12.89 -11.98 -4.28
CA ILE A 45 -11.82 -11.44 -5.13
C ILE A 45 -12.41 -10.41 -6.08
N TYR A 46 -11.94 -9.17 -5.95
CA TYR A 46 -12.26 -8.03 -6.80
C TYR A 46 -11.07 -7.68 -7.71
N ASP A 47 -11.31 -7.49 -9.01
CA ASP A 47 -10.31 -7.01 -9.95
C ASP A 47 -10.43 -5.48 -10.10
N PHE A 48 -9.38 -4.77 -9.69
CA PHE A 48 -9.38 -3.31 -9.78
C PHE A 48 -9.34 -2.80 -11.22
N LYS A 49 -8.65 -3.50 -12.13
CA LYS A 49 -8.54 -3.06 -13.53
C LYS A 49 -9.86 -3.22 -14.26
N ALA A 50 -10.47 -4.41 -14.18
CA ALA A 50 -11.76 -4.70 -14.80
C ALA A 50 -12.92 -3.97 -14.09
N GLY A 51 -12.81 -3.79 -12.78
CA GLY A 51 -13.85 -3.22 -11.94
C GLY A 51 -14.99 -4.17 -11.61
N ASP A 52 -14.72 -5.47 -11.63
CA ASP A 52 -15.68 -6.53 -11.39
C ASP A 52 -15.11 -7.61 -10.44
N TYR A 53 -15.97 -8.48 -9.92
CA TYR A 53 -15.60 -9.59 -9.05
C TYR A 53 -15.17 -10.81 -9.86
N LEU A 54 -13.91 -11.25 -9.69
CA LEU A 54 -13.43 -12.53 -10.25
C LEU A 54 -14.00 -13.73 -9.50
N LYS A 55 -14.26 -13.55 -8.20
CA LYS A 55 -14.84 -14.58 -7.34
C LYS A 55 -15.77 -13.92 -6.33
N ASP A 56 -17.07 -14.01 -6.61
CA ASP A 56 -18.11 -13.67 -5.66
C ASP A 56 -18.55 -14.93 -4.89
N ILE A 57 -18.60 -14.84 -3.57
CA ILE A 57 -19.07 -15.93 -2.72
C ILE A 57 -20.51 -15.60 -2.32
N HIS A 58 -21.46 -16.12 -3.10
CA HIS A 58 -22.89 -15.93 -2.85
C HIS A 58 -23.39 -16.57 -1.54
N LYS A 59 -22.56 -17.41 -0.88
CA LYS A 59 -22.90 -18.11 0.36
C LYS A 59 -21.71 -18.04 1.34
N ILE A 60 -21.81 -17.11 2.29
CA ILE A 60 -20.81 -16.95 3.37
C ILE A 60 -21.32 -17.62 4.64
N LYS A 61 -20.54 -18.53 5.22
CA LYS A 61 -20.97 -19.31 6.39
C LYS A 61 -20.66 -18.54 7.68
N VAL A 62 -21.60 -18.53 8.63
CA VAL A 62 -21.36 -17.91 9.95
C VAL A 62 -20.15 -18.54 10.63
N HIS A 63 -19.41 -17.75 11.41
CA HIS A 63 -18.20 -18.18 12.11
C HIS A 63 -17.10 -18.75 11.19
N THR A 64 -17.15 -18.48 9.88
CA THR A 64 -16.06 -18.83 8.94
C THR A 64 -15.32 -17.55 8.55
N PRO A 65 -13.99 -17.48 8.70
CA PRO A 65 -13.23 -16.30 8.32
C PRO A 65 -13.41 -15.97 6.83
N VAL A 66 -13.59 -14.69 6.53
CA VAL A 66 -13.73 -14.16 5.18
C VAL A 66 -12.64 -13.12 4.94
N ILE A 67 -11.96 -13.22 3.81
CA ILE A 67 -10.92 -12.30 3.37
C ILE A 67 -11.37 -11.64 2.07
N PHE A 68 -11.30 -10.32 2.02
CA PHE A 68 -11.56 -9.56 0.80
C PHE A 68 -10.23 -9.23 0.12
N LYS A 69 -10.04 -9.72 -1.11
CA LYS A 69 -8.82 -9.51 -1.91
C LYS A 69 -9.11 -8.58 -3.08
N ILE A 70 -8.26 -7.59 -3.27
CA ILE A 70 -8.26 -6.68 -4.43
C ILE A 70 -7.02 -6.98 -5.25
N LYS A 71 -7.19 -7.42 -6.49
CA LYS A 71 -6.10 -7.74 -7.43
C LYS A 71 -5.90 -6.62 -8.45
N ASN A 72 -4.73 -6.64 -9.10
CA ASN A 72 -4.38 -5.78 -10.22
C ASN A 72 -4.44 -4.29 -9.88
N VAL A 73 -3.91 -3.95 -8.71
CA VAL A 73 -3.84 -2.58 -8.22
C VAL A 73 -2.40 -2.18 -7.95
N ASN A 74 -2.00 -1.00 -8.41
CA ASN A 74 -0.66 -0.48 -8.14
C ASN A 74 -0.58 0.07 -6.70
N PRO A 75 0.23 -0.54 -5.81
CA PRO A 75 0.31 -0.15 -4.40
C PRO A 75 1.01 1.19 -4.17
N PHE A 76 1.79 1.69 -5.14
CA PHE A 76 2.49 2.99 -5.06
C PHE A 76 1.58 4.16 -5.39
N VAL A 77 0.56 3.91 -6.23
CA VAL A 77 -0.38 4.92 -6.70
C VAL A 77 -1.58 4.99 -5.77
N TYR A 78 -2.08 3.85 -5.31
CA TYR A 78 -3.31 3.77 -4.53
C TYR A 78 -3.06 3.43 -3.06
N LYS A 79 -3.83 4.10 -2.20
CA LYS A 79 -4.07 3.71 -0.83
C LYS A 79 -5.42 2.99 -0.79
N ILE A 80 -5.39 1.77 -0.28
CA ILE A 80 -6.56 0.92 -0.21
C ILE A 80 -6.88 0.65 1.25
N THR A 81 -8.09 0.98 1.64
CA THR A 81 -8.62 0.66 2.96
C THR A 81 -9.79 -0.28 2.79
N VAL A 82 -9.68 -1.46 3.39
CA VAL A 82 -10.78 -2.43 3.44
C VAL A 82 -11.22 -2.57 4.89
N THR A 83 -12.37 -1.99 5.23
CA THR A 83 -12.91 -2.04 6.58
C THR A 83 -14.02 -3.08 6.64
N PRO A 84 -13.80 -4.25 7.28
CA PRO A 84 -14.87 -5.18 7.54
C PRO A 84 -15.81 -4.63 8.60
N LYS A 85 -17.09 -4.93 8.46
CA LYS A 85 -18.13 -4.60 9.42
C LYS A 85 -19.08 -5.78 9.51
N ASP A 86 -19.32 -6.23 10.74
CA ASP A 86 -20.44 -7.12 11.01
C ASP A 86 -21.70 -6.27 11.10
N SER A 87 -22.60 -6.40 10.13
CA SER A 87 -23.83 -5.60 10.11
C SER A 87 -25.01 -6.46 10.52
N ILE A 88 -25.69 -6.01 11.56
CA ILE A 88 -27.11 -6.35 11.73
C ILE A 88 -27.84 -5.59 10.62
N VAL A 89 -28.74 -6.26 9.92
CA VAL A 89 -29.35 -5.71 8.72
C VAL A 89 -30.38 -4.64 9.10
N GLY A 90 -29.91 -3.39 9.22
CA GLY A 90 -30.77 -2.24 9.53
C GLY A 90 -30.02 -1.13 10.27
N GLU A 91 -29.12 -0.41 9.59
CA GLU A 91 -28.80 0.96 10.00
C GLU A 91 -29.87 1.87 9.39
N SER A 92 -30.72 2.47 10.23
CA SER A 92 -31.45 3.68 9.86
C SER A 92 -30.40 4.77 9.64
N LYS A 93 -30.34 5.35 8.45
CA LYS A 93 -29.32 6.35 8.06
C LYS A 93 -29.56 7.74 8.68
N PHE A 94 -30.55 7.91 9.55
CA PHE A 94 -31.00 9.24 9.95
C PHE A 94 -29.99 10.01 10.84
N ASP A 95 -29.11 9.32 11.59
CA ASP A 95 -28.24 10.00 12.57
C ASP A 95 -26.78 10.24 12.11
N LYS A 96 -26.28 9.55 11.07
CA LYS A 96 -24.86 9.69 10.65
C LYS A 96 -24.63 10.83 9.68
N ASP A 97 -25.59 11.11 8.79
CA ASP A 97 -25.45 12.18 7.80
C ASP A 97 -25.57 13.58 8.45
N PHE A 98 -26.12 13.68 9.67
CA PHE A 98 -26.23 14.92 10.44
C PHE A 98 -24.94 15.27 11.22
N ILE A 99 -24.20 14.27 11.71
CA ILE A 99 -22.96 14.47 12.48
C ILE A 99 -21.74 14.66 11.55
N ASP A 100 -21.72 14.01 10.39
CA ASP A 100 -20.63 14.13 9.39
C ASP A 100 -20.66 15.48 8.63
N PHE A 101 -21.78 16.21 8.68
CA PHE A 101 -21.90 17.58 8.14
C PHE A 101 -21.22 18.63 9.02
N LEU A 102 -21.11 18.39 10.33
CA LEU A 102 -20.54 19.33 11.31
C LEU A 102 -19.02 19.23 11.46
N THR A 103 -18.41 18.12 11.05
CA THR A 103 -16.99 17.82 11.33
C THR A 103 -16.03 18.04 10.14
N LYS A 104 -16.55 18.45 8.97
CA LYS A 104 -15.74 18.61 7.73
C LYS A 104 -15.38 20.05 7.35
N LYS A 105 -15.66 21.04 8.21
CA LYS A 105 -15.48 22.47 7.88
C LYS A 105 -14.26 23.14 8.55
N GLU A 106 -13.32 22.39 9.14
CA GLU A 106 -12.19 22.99 9.88
C GLU A 106 -10.79 22.43 9.57
N LEU A 107 -10.60 21.62 8.54
CA LEU A 107 -9.29 21.03 8.19
C LEU A 107 -8.87 21.32 6.75
N GLN A 108 -9.00 22.58 6.34
CA GLN A 108 -8.65 23.00 4.98
C GLN A 108 -8.02 24.39 4.91
N ASN A 109 -7.12 24.73 5.85
CA ASN A 109 -6.27 25.91 5.76
C ASN A 109 -4.93 25.65 6.46
N GLY A 110 -3.88 25.40 5.69
CA GLY A 110 -2.51 25.42 6.22
C GLY A 110 -1.56 24.49 5.51
N GLU A 111 -1.22 24.78 4.25
CA GLU A 111 0.00 24.27 3.61
C GLU A 111 0.26 25.01 2.28
N ASP A 112 0.47 26.32 2.36
CA ASP A 112 1.03 27.12 1.27
C ASP A 112 1.97 28.15 1.87
N LYS A 113 3.24 27.77 2.08
CA LYS A 113 4.40 28.67 2.30
C LYS A 113 5.68 27.86 2.51
N LEU A 114 6.27 27.33 1.44
CA LEU A 114 7.69 26.94 1.40
C LEU A 114 8.08 26.53 -0.03
N SER A 115 8.18 27.50 -0.95
CA SER A 115 8.82 27.33 -2.26
C SER A 115 9.05 28.68 -2.95
N GLN A 116 9.87 29.55 -2.35
CA GLN A 116 10.45 30.69 -3.06
C GLN A 116 11.75 31.07 -2.36
N GLU A 117 12.85 30.44 -2.76
CA GLU A 117 14.20 30.98 -2.69
C GLU A 117 15.17 29.95 -3.29
N GLN A 118 15.52 30.13 -4.57
CA GLN A 118 16.82 29.79 -5.16
C GLN A 118 16.80 30.00 -6.68
N THR A 119 16.93 31.26 -7.09
CA THR A 119 17.42 31.63 -8.43
C THR A 119 18.15 32.94 -8.30
N GLU A 120 19.45 32.89 -7.98
CA GLU A 120 20.43 33.92 -8.34
C GLU A 120 21.83 33.50 -7.86
N SER A 121 22.60 32.86 -8.75
CA SER A 121 24.08 32.93 -8.78
C SER A 121 24.65 32.03 -9.88
N SER A 122 24.57 32.49 -11.14
CA SER A 122 25.37 31.90 -12.22
C SER A 122 25.61 32.89 -13.35
N LYS A 123 26.29 33.99 -13.03
CA LYS A 123 26.99 34.82 -14.03
C LYS A 123 28.30 35.29 -13.40
N ASN A 124 29.31 34.43 -13.42
CA ASN A 124 30.72 34.81 -13.44
C ASN A 124 31.52 33.55 -13.81
N SER A 125 31.76 33.40 -15.11
CA SER A 125 32.81 32.50 -15.58
C SER A 125 34.14 33.19 -15.26
N PRO A 126 35.12 32.51 -14.65
CA PRO A 126 36.43 33.10 -14.45
C PRO A 126 37.01 33.49 -15.80
N LYS A 127 37.43 34.74 -15.93
CA LYS A 127 38.39 35.10 -16.96
C LYS A 127 39.66 34.29 -16.70
N GLN A 128 40.25 33.84 -17.79
CA GLN A 128 41.57 33.20 -17.89
C GLN A 128 42.53 33.76 -16.83
N THR A 129 43.22 32.88 -16.12
CA THR A 129 44.21 33.17 -15.06
C THR A 129 44.90 34.51 -15.27
N ASP A 130 44.69 35.46 -14.34
CA ASP A 130 45.37 36.75 -14.39
C ASP A 130 46.89 36.52 -14.49
N ILE A 131 47.50 37.17 -15.47
CA ILE A 131 48.92 37.02 -15.76
C ILE A 131 49.73 37.44 -14.52
N ILE A 132 50.63 36.57 -14.08
CA ILE A 132 51.58 36.85 -13.00
C ILE A 132 52.56 37.91 -13.51
N MET A 133 52.71 39.01 -12.78
CA MET A 133 53.64 40.09 -13.14
C MET A 133 54.87 40.07 -12.23
N ASP A 134 55.99 40.68 -12.64
CA ASP A 134 57.24 40.73 -11.84
C ASP A 134 57.08 41.32 -10.42
N LYS A 135 56.04 42.13 -10.22
CA LYS A 135 55.67 42.69 -8.90
C LYS A 135 55.08 41.66 -7.94
N ASP A 136 54.64 40.52 -8.45
CA ASP A 136 54.03 39.43 -7.68
C ASP A 136 55.09 38.42 -7.16
N LEU A 137 56.36 38.58 -7.52
CA LEU A 137 57.47 37.70 -7.14
C LEU A 137 58.46 38.38 -6.16
N LYS A 138 59.03 37.58 -5.26
CA LYS A 138 60.12 37.96 -4.35
C LYS A 138 61.49 37.64 -4.98
N GLY A 139 62.55 38.32 -4.53
CA GLY A 139 63.94 38.07 -4.95
C GLY A 139 64.55 39.14 -5.86
N ASN A 140 65.79 38.92 -6.29
CA ASN A 140 66.50 39.81 -7.22
C ASN A 140 66.00 39.66 -8.68
N SER A 141 66.46 40.49 -9.62
CA SER A 141 65.93 40.49 -11.00
C SER A 141 66.10 39.16 -11.74
N ASP A 142 67.13 38.39 -11.42
CA ASP A 142 67.43 37.12 -12.09
C ASP A 142 66.63 35.97 -11.47
N GLU A 143 66.54 35.91 -10.13
CA GLU A 143 65.66 34.97 -9.41
C GLU A 143 64.18 35.14 -9.80
N LYS A 144 63.72 36.39 -9.94
CA LYS A 144 62.36 36.67 -10.41
C LYS A 144 62.12 36.10 -11.81
N LYS A 145 63.05 36.30 -12.75
CA LYS A 145 62.94 35.76 -14.12
C LYS A 145 62.90 34.23 -14.14
N GLU A 146 63.71 33.57 -13.32
CA GLU A 146 63.68 32.10 -13.20
C GLU A 146 62.36 31.61 -12.62
N ASN A 147 61.85 32.26 -11.57
CA ASN A 147 60.57 31.91 -10.96
C ASN A 147 59.37 32.13 -11.92
N VAL A 148 59.35 33.23 -12.70
CA VAL A 148 58.32 33.42 -13.76
C VAL A 148 58.37 32.26 -14.75
N LYS A 149 59.56 31.89 -15.23
CA LYS A 149 59.72 30.80 -16.20
C LYS A 149 59.23 29.47 -15.63
N ALA A 150 59.62 29.12 -14.41
CA ALA A 150 59.19 27.89 -13.74
C ALA A 150 57.66 27.83 -13.59
N ILE A 151 57.03 28.91 -13.13
CA ILE A 151 55.56 28.95 -12.96
C ILE A 151 54.85 28.89 -14.32
N SER A 152 55.35 29.61 -15.33
CA SER A 152 54.78 29.56 -16.68
C SER A 152 54.88 28.15 -17.28
N ALA A 153 55.99 27.43 -17.02
CA ALA A 153 56.19 26.06 -17.43
C ALA A 153 55.20 25.12 -16.73
N ILE A 154 54.93 25.32 -15.42
CA ILE A 154 53.90 24.57 -14.68
C ILE A 154 52.52 24.79 -15.30
N VAL A 155 52.10 26.04 -15.53
CA VAL A 155 50.80 26.35 -16.14
C VAL A 155 50.68 25.74 -17.54
N GLN A 156 51.75 25.80 -18.34
CA GLN A 156 51.78 25.18 -19.66
C GLN A 156 51.71 23.65 -19.58
N ASN A 157 52.40 23.02 -18.62
CA ASN A 157 52.32 21.59 -18.39
C ASN A 157 50.91 21.14 -18.02
N GLN A 158 50.18 21.92 -17.22
CA GLN A 158 48.76 21.64 -16.94
C GLN A 158 47.89 21.70 -18.19
N LEU A 159 48.08 22.72 -19.04
CA LEU A 159 47.34 22.86 -20.29
C LEU A 159 47.62 21.68 -21.24
N LEU A 160 48.90 21.34 -21.42
CA LEU A 160 49.34 20.21 -22.25
C LEU A 160 48.82 18.87 -21.71
N SER A 161 48.85 18.67 -20.39
CA SER A 161 48.33 17.46 -19.73
C SER A 161 46.81 17.33 -19.95
N LYS A 162 46.06 18.42 -19.83
CA LYS A 162 44.62 18.46 -20.13
C LYS A 162 44.32 18.17 -21.60
N GLU A 163 45.12 18.68 -22.51
CA GLU A 163 45.01 18.34 -23.93
C GLU A 163 45.32 16.87 -24.21
N ASN A 164 46.32 16.31 -23.54
CA ASN A 164 46.65 14.90 -23.63
C ASN A 164 45.51 14.02 -23.12
N GLN A 165 44.88 14.39 -22.02
CA GLN A 165 43.71 13.67 -21.52
C GLN A 165 42.55 13.69 -22.53
N LYS A 166 42.24 14.86 -23.10
CA LYS A 166 41.23 14.96 -24.18
C LYS A 166 41.56 14.09 -25.39
N ALA A 167 42.83 14.04 -25.80
CA ALA A 167 43.27 13.20 -26.90
C ALA A 167 43.17 11.70 -26.56
N LYS A 168 43.47 11.30 -25.32
CA LYS A 168 43.27 9.92 -24.83
C LYS A 168 41.79 9.52 -24.82
N ASP A 169 40.92 10.39 -24.33
CA ASP A 169 39.47 10.15 -24.32
C ASP A 169 38.91 10.00 -25.74
N ASN A 170 39.40 10.81 -26.68
CA ASN A 170 39.07 10.69 -28.10
C ASN A 170 39.54 9.34 -28.68
N ILE A 171 40.75 8.91 -28.34
CA ILE A 171 41.25 7.59 -28.71
C ILE A 171 40.32 6.49 -28.19
N ILE A 172 39.98 6.49 -26.90
CA ILE A 172 39.07 5.47 -26.31
C ILE A 172 37.73 5.44 -27.06
N THR A 173 37.19 6.61 -27.39
CA THR A 173 35.94 6.74 -28.17
C THR A 173 36.06 6.18 -29.59
N ILE A 174 37.22 6.35 -30.23
CA ILE A 174 37.49 5.78 -31.55
C ILE A 174 37.64 4.25 -31.46
N LEU A 175 38.36 3.76 -30.44
CA LEU A 175 38.56 2.33 -30.19
C LEU A 175 37.22 1.62 -29.96
N SER A 176 36.31 2.19 -29.17
CA SER A 176 35.00 1.60 -28.91
C SER A 176 34.12 1.54 -30.17
N LYS A 177 34.16 2.59 -31.01
CA LYS A 177 33.51 2.59 -32.33
C LYS A 177 34.09 1.49 -33.21
N LEU A 178 35.40 1.39 -33.33
CA LEU A 178 36.04 0.36 -34.16
C LEU A 178 35.73 -1.06 -33.66
N SER A 179 35.71 -1.28 -32.34
CA SER A 179 35.32 -2.56 -31.73
C SER A 179 33.86 -2.92 -32.04
N SER A 180 32.93 -1.95 -32.01
CA SER A 180 31.54 -2.16 -32.40
C SER A 180 31.36 -2.54 -33.88
N LEU A 181 32.34 -2.20 -34.72
CA LEU A 181 32.43 -2.61 -36.13
C LEU A 181 33.13 -3.98 -36.30
N GLY A 182 33.45 -4.68 -35.20
CA GLY A 182 34.14 -5.96 -35.22
C GLY A 182 35.62 -5.86 -35.61
N ILE A 183 36.23 -4.67 -35.50
CA ILE A 183 37.63 -4.43 -35.82
C ILE A 183 38.44 -4.44 -34.52
N ASP A 184 39.23 -5.50 -34.33
CA ASP A 184 40.16 -5.60 -33.22
C ASP A 184 41.49 -4.97 -33.61
N ILE A 185 41.84 -3.87 -32.96
CA ILE A 185 43.02 -3.06 -33.26
C ILE A 185 44.29 -3.71 -32.71
N SER A 186 44.17 -4.57 -31.70
CA SER A 186 45.32 -5.33 -31.19
C SER A 186 45.84 -6.33 -32.24
N SER A 187 44.94 -6.90 -33.05
CA SER A 187 45.27 -7.80 -34.15
C SER A 187 45.92 -7.12 -35.35
N LEU A 188 45.80 -5.79 -35.44
CA LEU A 188 46.34 -5.04 -36.57
C LEU A 188 47.86 -4.88 -36.47
N GLY A 189 48.47 -4.93 -35.28
CA GLY A 189 49.94 -4.95 -35.14
C GLY A 189 50.64 -3.77 -35.82
N ILE A 190 49.95 -2.64 -36.00
CA ILE A 190 50.48 -1.53 -36.80
C ILE A 190 51.00 -0.42 -35.88
N ASP A 191 52.33 -0.32 -35.79
CA ASP A 191 52.99 0.96 -35.59
C ASP A 191 52.79 1.79 -36.88
N ILE A 192 51.64 2.49 -36.96
CA ILE A 192 51.24 3.23 -38.17
C ILE A 192 52.03 4.52 -38.25
N LEU A 193 53.24 4.46 -38.79
CA LEU A 193 53.90 5.65 -39.31
C LEU A 193 53.28 6.02 -40.66
N TYR A 194 52.56 7.14 -40.63
CA TYR A 194 52.30 8.10 -41.71
C TYR A 194 52.52 7.57 -43.15
N ASN A 195 51.43 7.25 -43.86
CA ASN A 195 51.13 7.89 -45.16
C ASN A 195 49.97 7.28 -45.96
N ASP A 196 49.32 6.18 -45.55
CA ASP A 196 48.29 5.60 -46.42
C ASP A 196 47.10 4.98 -45.68
N SER A 197 46.33 5.82 -44.99
CA SER A 197 45.10 5.41 -44.30
C SER A 197 44.10 4.74 -45.23
N LYS A 198 44.11 5.11 -46.52
CA LYS A 198 43.27 4.49 -47.57
C LYS A 198 43.68 3.05 -47.86
N LYS A 199 44.99 2.80 -48.03
CA LYS A 199 45.56 1.45 -48.27
C LYS A 199 45.40 0.50 -47.09
N ILE A 200 45.48 1.02 -45.86
CA ILE A 200 45.19 0.26 -44.63
C ILE A 200 43.71 -0.10 -44.54
N THR A 201 42.84 0.84 -44.90
CA THR A 201 41.39 0.61 -44.95
C THR A 201 41.02 -0.46 -45.97
N GLU A 202 41.65 -0.41 -47.15
CA GLU A 202 41.50 -1.41 -48.22
C GLU A 202 42.02 -2.79 -47.79
N ASN A 203 43.13 -2.88 -47.04
CA ASN A 203 43.60 -4.16 -46.46
C ASN A 203 42.67 -4.72 -45.38
N ILE A 204 42.11 -3.87 -44.51
CA ILE A 204 41.15 -4.29 -43.47
C ILE A 204 39.86 -4.82 -44.11
N LEU A 205 39.38 -4.17 -45.17
CA LEU A 205 38.23 -4.60 -45.96
C LEU A 205 38.52 -5.84 -46.82
N GLY A 206 39.76 -6.00 -47.29
CA GLY A 206 40.19 -7.19 -48.05
C GLY A 206 40.33 -8.45 -47.20
N GLN A 207 40.66 -8.32 -45.90
CA GLN A 207 40.87 -9.46 -44.99
C GLN A 207 39.61 -9.94 -44.26
N LYS A 208 38.55 -9.14 -44.20
CA LYS A 208 37.27 -9.55 -43.59
C LYS A 208 36.15 -9.33 -44.59
N LYS A 209 35.25 -10.32 -44.74
CA LYS A 209 33.91 -10.15 -45.33
C LYS A 209 33.09 -9.23 -44.42
N ILE A 210 33.49 -7.97 -44.31
CA ILE A 210 32.76 -6.94 -43.58
C ILE A 210 31.57 -6.60 -44.46
N ASN A 211 30.36 -6.85 -43.95
CA ASN A 211 29.10 -6.52 -44.60
C ASN A 211 29.16 -5.12 -45.27
N ASP A 212 28.55 -5.00 -46.45
CA ASP A 212 28.55 -3.86 -47.39
C ASP A 212 28.08 -2.49 -46.84
N THR A 213 27.97 -2.32 -45.53
CA THR A 213 27.32 -1.17 -44.87
C THR A 213 28.29 -0.13 -44.30
N ILE A 214 29.59 -0.41 -44.19
CA ILE A 214 30.56 0.54 -43.62
C ILE A 214 31.36 1.20 -44.75
N SER A 215 31.15 2.51 -44.96
CA SER A 215 31.92 3.23 -45.98
C SER A 215 33.40 3.31 -45.59
N VAL A 216 34.26 2.96 -46.54
CA VAL A 216 35.73 3.13 -46.52
C VAL A 216 36.10 4.49 -45.90
N ASP A 217 35.38 5.53 -46.28
CA ASP A 217 35.59 6.90 -45.80
C ASP A 217 35.39 7.06 -44.29
N THR A 218 34.42 6.36 -43.70
CA THR A 218 34.17 6.44 -42.25
C THR A 218 35.31 5.80 -41.48
N LEU A 219 35.82 4.66 -41.96
CA LEU A 219 36.96 3.99 -41.35
C LEU A 219 38.24 4.83 -41.48
N ALA A 220 38.52 5.35 -42.67
CA ALA A 220 39.67 6.20 -42.93
C ALA A 220 39.68 7.46 -42.04
N LYS A 221 38.51 8.08 -41.82
CA LYS A 221 38.34 9.21 -40.89
C LYS A 221 38.66 8.82 -39.44
N LEU A 222 38.15 7.68 -38.96
CA LEU A 222 38.42 7.19 -37.60
C LEU A 222 39.91 6.91 -37.39
N ILE A 223 40.57 6.23 -38.34
CA ILE A 223 42.01 5.93 -38.28
C ILE A 223 42.83 7.23 -38.30
N THR A 224 42.47 8.18 -39.16
CA THR A 224 43.16 9.48 -39.24
C THR A 224 43.04 10.26 -37.93
N SER A 225 41.84 10.31 -37.34
CA SER A 225 41.62 10.97 -36.05
C SER A 225 42.36 10.31 -34.89
N TYR A 226 42.45 8.97 -34.89
CA TYR A 226 43.23 8.20 -33.92
C TYR A 226 44.72 8.57 -34.01
N ASN A 227 45.30 8.55 -35.23
CA ASN A 227 46.70 8.87 -35.45
C ASN A 227 47.03 10.33 -35.09
N GLN A 228 46.14 11.28 -35.42
CA GLN A 228 46.29 12.69 -35.03
C GLN A 228 46.31 12.84 -33.51
N SER A 229 45.43 12.11 -32.80
CA SER A 229 45.35 12.15 -31.34
C SER A 229 46.58 11.51 -30.69
N LYS A 230 47.08 10.38 -31.24
CA LYS A 230 48.32 9.71 -30.79
C LYS A 230 49.54 10.61 -30.98
N LYS A 231 49.68 11.24 -32.16
CA LYS A 231 50.75 12.21 -32.43
C LYS A 231 50.69 13.39 -31.47
N LYS A 232 49.51 13.97 -31.28
CA LYS A 232 49.32 15.10 -30.36
C LYS A 232 49.76 14.76 -28.94
N ILE A 233 49.46 13.55 -28.45
CA ILE A 233 49.93 13.07 -27.14
C ILE A 233 51.45 13.03 -27.09
N SER A 234 52.10 12.46 -28.11
CA SER A 234 53.56 12.39 -28.20
C SER A 234 54.22 13.77 -28.17
N ASP A 235 53.77 14.68 -29.05
CA ASP A 235 54.31 16.04 -29.17
C ASP A 235 54.17 16.82 -27.85
N ASN A 236 53.01 16.68 -27.19
CA ASN A 236 52.77 17.33 -25.90
C ASN A 236 53.58 16.68 -24.77
N SER A 237 53.79 15.37 -24.79
CA SER A 237 54.63 14.67 -23.81
C SER A 237 56.10 15.10 -23.89
N GLU A 238 56.62 15.36 -25.09
CA GLU A 238 57.97 15.93 -25.25
C GLU A 238 58.06 17.35 -24.70
N LYS A 239 57.05 18.19 -24.97
CA LYS A 239 56.99 19.56 -24.41
C LYS A 239 56.91 19.56 -22.88
N ILE A 240 56.16 18.63 -22.28
CA ILE A 240 56.09 18.48 -20.82
C ILE A 240 57.46 18.16 -20.24
N LYS A 241 58.19 17.20 -20.84
CA LYS A 241 59.56 16.86 -20.42
C LYS A 241 60.52 18.03 -20.51
N ALA A 242 60.43 18.83 -21.58
CA ALA A 242 61.25 20.03 -21.74
C ALA A 242 60.94 21.08 -20.66
N ASN A 243 59.67 21.26 -20.33
CA ASN A 243 59.23 22.17 -19.29
C ASN A 243 59.62 21.69 -17.89
N ASP A 244 59.63 20.39 -17.62
CA ASP A 244 60.03 19.84 -16.31
C ASP A 244 61.49 20.18 -15.95
N ILE A 245 62.36 20.40 -16.94
CA ILE A 245 63.76 20.85 -16.73
C ILE A 245 63.81 22.29 -16.21
N ILE A 246 62.81 23.11 -16.53
CA ILE A 246 62.73 24.54 -16.16
C ILE A 246 62.19 24.71 -14.73
N ILE A 247 61.55 23.68 -14.17
CA ILE A 247 60.92 23.73 -12.84
C ILE A 247 61.99 23.60 -11.76
N ASN A 248 62.17 24.67 -10.98
CA ASN A 248 63.14 24.71 -9.89
C ASN A 248 62.63 24.02 -8.61
N ASP A 249 63.53 23.69 -7.69
CA ASP A 249 63.18 22.94 -6.47
C ASP A 249 62.13 23.64 -5.60
N LYS A 250 62.09 24.98 -5.62
CA LYS A 250 61.10 25.79 -4.88
C LYS A 250 59.68 25.70 -5.45
N THR A 251 59.51 25.27 -6.70
CA THR A 251 58.21 25.15 -7.38
C THR A 251 57.77 23.70 -7.62
N LYS A 252 58.68 22.73 -7.49
CA LYS A 252 58.39 21.28 -7.62
C LYS A 252 57.33 20.79 -6.63
N GLU A 253 57.40 21.23 -5.38
CA GLU A 253 56.42 20.83 -4.36
C GLU A 253 55.01 21.33 -4.70
N TYR A 254 54.90 22.60 -5.10
CA TYR A 254 53.64 23.14 -5.61
C TYR A 254 53.11 22.35 -6.80
N GLN A 255 53.95 22.03 -7.80
CA GLN A 255 53.55 21.22 -8.96
C GLN A 255 53.01 19.86 -8.51
N PHE A 256 53.72 19.16 -7.62
CA PHE A 256 53.30 17.85 -7.11
C PHE A 256 51.95 17.91 -6.39
N LEU A 257 51.76 18.88 -5.49
CA LEU A 257 50.51 19.06 -4.76
C LEU A 257 49.35 19.42 -5.69
N LEU A 258 49.63 20.24 -6.70
CA LEU A 258 48.66 20.66 -7.70
C LEU A 258 48.22 19.51 -8.61
N ASP A 259 49.15 18.63 -8.99
CA ASP A 259 48.86 17.42 -9.74
C ASP A 259 48.04 16.42 -8.92
N ASP A 260 48.36 16.24 -7.63
CA ASP A 260 47.55 15.43 -6.72
C ASP A 260 46.13 16.00 -6.59
N PHE A 261 45.99 17.32 -6.35
CA PHE A 261 44.69 18.00 -6.32
C PHE A 261 43.90 17.76 -7.61
N ASN A 262 44.49 18.00 -8.78
CA ASN A 262 43.83 17.83 -10.07
C ASN A 262 43.40 16.37 -10.30
N LYS A 263 44.22 15.40 -9.90
CA LYS A 263 43.90 13.97 -9.97
C LYS A 263 42.72 13.61 -9.07
N LYS A 264 42.73 14.06 -7.82
CA LYS A 264 41.62 13.85 -6.87
C LYS A 264 40.35 14.55 -7.34
N GLN A 265 40.48 15.74 -7.94
CA GLN A 265 39.35 16.47 -8.50
C GLN A 265 38.73 15.71 -9.68
N GLY A 266 39.55 15.17 -10.59
CA GLY A 266 39.10 14.35 -11.70
C GLY A 266 38.28 13.14 -11.22
N LYS A 267 38.81 12.40 -10.24
CA LYS A 267 38.11 11.27 -9.61
C LYS A 267 36.77 11.69 -9.01
N PHE A 268 36.75 12.78 -8.21
CA PHE A 268 35.51 13.30 -7.64
C PHE A 268 34.46 13.64 -8.71
N ILE A 269 34.86 14.24 -9.84
CA ILE A 269 33.95 14.55 -10.95
C ILE A 269 33.37 13.28 -11.57
N ASP A 270 34.18 12.24 -11.74
CA ASP A 270 33.72 10.96 -12.30
C ASP A 270 32.74 10.26 -11.35
N ASP A 271 33.02 10.25 -10.05
CA ASP A 271 32.11 9.72 -9.04
C ASP A 271 30.78 10.51 -9.02
N CYS A 272 30.84 11.84 -9.14
CA CYS A 272 29.64 12.68 -9.26
C CYS A 272 28.80 12.34 -10.49
N ARG A 273 29.44 12.10 -11.65
CA ARG A 273 28.74 11.70 -12.89
C ARG A 273 28.01 10.39 -12.69
N TYR A 274 28.63 9.44 -11.99
CA TYR A 274 28.02 8.17 -11.66
C TYR A 274 26.80 8.36 -10.74
N VAL A 275 26.90 9.16 -9.68
CA VAL A 275 25.74 9.51 -8.83
C VAL A 275 24.62 10.15 -9.65
N PHE A 276 24.93 11.03 -10.60
CA PHE A 276 23.92 11.58 -11.51
C PHE A 276 23.27 10.53 -12.43
N GLU A 277 24.01 9.50 -12.87
CA GLU A 277 23.42 8.37 -13.60
C GLU A 277 22.41 7.63 -12.73
N LEU A 278 22.75 7.34 -11.47
CA LEU A 278 21.84 6.71 -10.52
C LEU A 278 20.57 7.55 -10.33
N LEU A 279 20.69 8.88 -10.16
CA LEU A 279 19.55 9.79 -10.06
C LEU A 279 18.69 9.84 -11.33
N ARG A 280 19.23 9.54 -12.51
CA ARG A 280 18.42 9.36 -13.73
C ARG A 280 17.66 8.04 -13.72
N ILE A 281 18.27 6.99 -13.17
CA ILE A 281 17.61 5.68 -12.99
C ILE A 281 16.47 5.82 -11.98
N THR A 282 16.66 6.53 -10.86
CA THR A 282 15.60 6.75 -9.88
C THR A 282 14.37 7.40 -10.52
N LYS A 283 14.56 8.43 -11.34
CA LYS A 283 13.46 9.07 -12.10
C LYS A 283 12.72 8.09 -13.02
N LYS A 284 13.42 7.16 -13.67
CA LYS A 284 12.80 6.12 -14.51
C LYS A 284 11.98 5.14 -13.67
N VAL A 285 12.52 4.71 -12.53
CA VAL A 285 11.81 3.81 -11.59
C VAL A 285 10.56 4.50 -11.05
N SER A 286 10.66 5.76 -10.60
CA SER A 286 9.52 6.55 -10.13
C SER A 286 8.47 6.73 -11.22
N ALA A 287 8.88 7.00 -12.47
CA ALA A 287 7.94 7.12 -13.58
C ALA A 287 7.15 5.82 -13.85
N ILE A 288 7.77 4.65 -13.66
CA ILE A 288 7.08 3.35 -13.76
C ILE A 288 6.19 3.13 -12.54
N ALA A 289 6.68 3.41 -11.33
CA ALA A 289 5.92 3.27 -10.09
C ALA A 289 4.66 4.15 -10.08
N ASP A 290 4.70 5.30 -10.74
CA ASP A 290 3.61 6.27 -10.85
C ASP A 290 2.53 5.92 -11.90
N ILE A 291 2.70 4.83 -12.68
CA ILE A 291 1.71 4.40 -13.68
C ILE A 291 0.45 3.89 -12.95
N SER A 292 -0.67 4.63 -13.07
CA SER A 292 -1.89 4.36 -12.31
C SER A 292 -2.57 3.04 -12.67
N ASP A 293 -2.47 2.58 -13.92
CA ASP A 293 -3.08 1.34 -14.39
C ASP A 293 -2.11 0.14 -14.39
N LEU A 294 -0.94 0.28 -13.75
CA LEU A 294 0.06 -0.78 -13.67
C LEU A 294 -0.48 -1.98 -12.87
N ASP A 295 -0.70 -3.08 -13.56
CA ASP A 295 -1.02 -4.37 -12.97
C ASP A 295 0.17 -5.35 -13.08
N SER A 296 -0.01 -6.53 -12.47
CA SER A 296 1.01 -7.59 -12.46
C SER A 296 1.39 -8.06 -13.87
N LEU A 297 0.43 -8.15 -14.80
CA LEU A 297 0.66 -8.63 -16.17
C LEU A 297 1.44 -7.59 -16.99
N GLN A 298 1.06 -6.32 -16.91
CA GLN A 298 1.71 -5.20 -17.57
C GLN A 298 3.12 -5.00 -17.03
N TYR A 299 3.32 -5.17 -15.71
CA TYR A 299 4.65 -5.20 -15.12
C TYR A 299 5.53 -6.30 -15.76
N VAL A 300 5.07 -7.55 -15.73
CA VAL A 300 5.82 -8.71 -16.25
C VAL A 300 6.14 -8.55 -17.73
N THR A 301 5.18 -8.10 -18.53
CA THR A 301 5.31 -8.04 -19.99
C THR A 301 6.07 -6.82 -20.51
N LYS A 302 6.04 -5.68 -19.82
CA LYS A 302 6.63 -4.43 -20.33
C LYS A 302 7.80 -3.89 -19.51
N TYR A 303 7.82 -4.09 -18.19
CA TYR A 303 8.70 -3.33 -17.30
C TYR A 303 9.67 -4.18 -16.49
N ARG A 304 9.46 -5.50 -16.37
CA ARG A 304 10.26 -6.38 -15.51
C ARG A 304 11.74 -6.31 -15.82
N GLU A 305 12.14 -6.49 -17.07
CA GLU A 305 13.56 -6.47 -17.47
C GLU A 305 14.21 -5.12 -17.15
N GLN A 306 13.52 -4.02 -17.44
CA GLN A 306 14.00 -2.67 -17.15
C GLN A 306 14.15 -2.43 -15.65
N ILE A 307 13.18 -2.87 -14.83
CA ILE A 307 13.21 -2.72 -13.38
C ILE A 307 14.29 -3.59 -12.75
N GLN A 308 14.48 -4.83 -13.21
CA GLN A 308 15.55 -5.70 -12.74
C GLN A 308 16.94 -5.16 -13.10
N SER A 309 17.12 -4.65 -14.32
CA SER A 309 18.36 -3.97 -14.73
C SER A 309 18.62 -2.72 -13.87
N SER A 310 17.58 -1.92 -13.63
CA SER A 310 17.66 -0.72 -12.78
C SER A 310 17.98 -1.09 -11.33
N SER A 311 17.36 -2.14 -10.80
CA SER A 311 17.56 -2.63 -9.44
C SER A 311 19.01 -3.05 -9.21
N LYS A 312 19.59 -3.83 -10.14
CA LYS A 312 21.01 -4.22 -10.09
C LYS A 312 21.93 -2.99 -10.08
N LYS A 313 21.74 -2.05 -11.02
CA LYS A 313 22.53 -0.82 -11.09
C LYS A 313 22.41 0.04 -9.83
N LEU A 314 21.21 0.15 -9.26
CA LEU A 314 20.99 0.90 -8.03
C LEU A 314 21.68 0.23 -6.83
N LEU A 315 21.60 -1.11 -6.73
CA LEU A 315 22.27 -1.87 -5.68
C LEU A 315 23.79 -1.71 -5.75
N ASP A 316 24.37 -1.93 -6.94
CA ASP A 316 25.80 -1.70 -7.20
C ASP A 316 26.17 -0.23 -6.96
N GLY A 317 25.23 0.69 -7.19
CA GLY A 317 25.42 2.11 -7.00
C GLY A 317 25.39 2.59 -5.55
N ILE A 318 24.81 1.83 -4.61
CA ILE A 318 24.79 2.22 -3.19
C ILE A 318 26.21 2.28 -2.62
N THR A 319 27.09 1.33 -2.97
CA THR A 319 28.49 1.36 -2.52
C THR A 319 29.28 2.51 -3.15
N GLN A 320 28.91 2.91 -4.37
CA GLN A 320 29.55 4.00 -5.09
C GLN A 320 29.26 5.38 -4.49
N ILE A 321 28.18 5.54 -3.72
CA ILE A 321 27.92 6.77 -2.95
C ILE A 321 28.98 6.96 -1.87
N ASP A 322 29.44 5.88 -1.23
CA ASP A 322 30.51 5.96 -0.24
C ASP A 322 31.86 6.27 -0.89
N GLU A 323 32.10 5.74 -2.10
CA GLU A 323 33.28 6.09 -2.91
C GLU A 323 33.30 7.58 -3.28
N TYR A 324 32.15 8.15 -3.65
CA TYR A 324 31.96 9.58 -3.87
C TYR A 324 32.26 10.41 -2.62
N LYS A 325 31.72 10.04 -1.45
CA LYS A 325 31.98 10.75 -0.18
C LYS A 325 33.47 10.72 0.15
N LYS A 326 34.11 9.56 -0.07
CA LYS A 326 35.56 9.39 0.11
C LYS A 326 36.36 10.27 -0.86
N SER A 327 36.00 10.31 -2.15
CA SER A 327 36.72 11.13 -3.13
C SER A 327 36.59 12.62 -2.87
N TYR A 328 35.43 13.09 -2.36
CA TYR A 328 35.27 14.46 -1.89
C TYR A 328 36.16 14.78 -0.68
N SER A 329 36.24 13.88 0.30
CA SER A 329 37.15 14.04 1.44
C SER A 329 38.61 14.10 1.00
N GLU A 330 39.03 13.18 0.12
CA GLU A 330 40.39 13.15 -0.43
C GLU A 330 40.71 14.43 -1.23
N LEU A 331 39.74 14.95 -1.98
CA LEU A 331 39.86 16.24 -2.68
C LEU A 331 40.05 17.38 -1.68
N ASN A 332 39.25 17.42 -0.61
CA ASN A 332 39.37 18.45 0.42
C ASN A 332 40.75 18.42 1.11
N ASP A 333 41.25 17.23 1.45
CA ASP A 333 42.56 17.07 2.05
C ASP A 333 43.69 17.51 1.10
N SER A 334 43.61 17.13 -0.18
CA SER A 334 44.57 17.56 -1.20
C SER A 334 44.58 19.08 -1.39
N TYR A 335 43.40 19.71 -1.32
CA TYR A 335 43.26 21.16 -1.40
C TYR A 335 43.85 21.88 -0.19
N VAL A 336 43.61 21.37 1.03
CA VAL A 336 44.21 21.94 2.25
C VAL A 336 45.73 21.87 2.18
N LYS A 337 46.30 20.72 1.77
CA LYS A 337 47.75 20.57 1.56
C LYS A 337 48.27 21.55 0.51
N LEU A 338 47.55 21.69 -0.61
CA LEU A 338 47.90 22.65 -1.66
C LEU A 338 47.91 24.10 -1.15
N LEU A 339 47.05 24.46 -0.19
CA LEU A 339 47.03 25.80 0.39
C LEU A 339 48.15 26.02 1.41
N THR A 340 48.52 25.01 2.20
CA THR A 340 49.38 25.17 3.39
C THR A 340 50.83 24.72 3.19
N MET A 341 51.10 23.82 2.24
CA MET A 341 52.41 23.16 2.07
C MET A 341 53.08 23.49 0.73
N ASN A 342 52.64 24.53 0.02
CA ASN A 342 53.11 24.78 -1.34
C ASN A 342 54.44 25.55 -1.45
N ASN A 343 55.00 26.04 -0.33
CA ASN A 343 56.24 26.82 -0.26
C ASN A 343 56.30 28.03 -1.22
N LEU A 344 55.15 28.49 -1.74
CA LEU A 344 55.10 29.59 -2.69
C LEU A 344 55.41 30.93 -2.02
N ASP A 345 55.18 31.06 -0.71
CA ASP A 345 55.51 32.24 0.09
C ASP A 345 57.00 32.57 0.13
N LEU A 346 57.86 31.57 -0.11
CA LEU A 346 59.32 31.73 -0.25
C LEU A 346 59.72 32.45 -1.53
N ILE A 347 58.88 32.42 -2.58
CA ILE A 347 59.20 32.94 -3.92
C ILE A 347 58.21 33.98 -4.43
N MET A 348 57.04 34.12 -3.80
CA MET A 348 55.96 34.98 -4.24
C MET A 348 55.40 35.88 -3.15
N GLU A 349 54.95 37.05 -3.58
CA GLU A 349 54.07 37.91 -2.79
C GLU A 349 52.67 37.30 -2.70
N LYS A 350 51.92 37.71 -1.67
CA LYS A 350 50.57 37.21 -1.42
C LYS A 350 49.66 37.36 -2.65
N SER A 351 49.77 38.47 -3.39
CA SER A 351 49.00 38.68 -4.63
C SER A 351 49.30 37.65 -5.72
N GLY A 352 50.54 37.19 -5.85
CA GLY A 352 50.94 36.15 -6.79
C GLY A 352 50.40 34.79 -6.39
N ILE A 353 50.49 34.46 -5.10
CA ILE A 353 49.94 33.23 -4.52
C ILE A 353 48.42 33.17 -4.75
N ASP A 354 47.70 34.25 -4.46
CA ASP A 354 46.26 34.34 -4.66
C ASP A 354 45.86 34.13 -6.14
N LYS A 355 46.64 34.69 -7.08
CA LYS A 355 46.41 34.49 -8.53
C LYS A 355 46.62 33.04 -8.94
N ILE A 356 47.70 32.40 -8.51
CA ILE A 356 48.02 31.00 -8.83
C ILE A 356 46.98 30.04 -8.25
N LEU A 357 46.55 30.28 -7.02
CA LEU A 357 45.58 29.43 -6.33
C LEU A 357 44.12 29.74 -6.72
N SER A 358 43.86 30.80 -7.49
CA SER A 358 42.52 31.19 -7.90
C SER A 358 41.77 30.09 -8.66
N TYR A 359 42.45 29.35 -9.54
CA TYR A 359 41.82 28.28 -10.32
C TYR A 359 41.53 27.03 -9.47
N PRO A 360 42.48 26.47 -8.70
CA PRO A 360 42.17 25.41 -7.73
C PRO A 360 41.06 25.79 -6.75
N LYS A 361 41.06 27.04 -6.26
CA LYS A 361 40.02 27.56 -5.39
C LYS A 361 38.65 27.54 -6.08
N PHE A 362 38.56 28.06 -7.31
CA PHE A 362 37.33 28.00 -8.10
C PHE A 362 36.84 26.55 -8.31
N GLN A 363 37.75 25.63 -8.62
CA GLN A 363 37.43 24.22 -8.81
C GLN A 363 36.91 23.58 -7.51
N LYS A 364 37.53 23.88 -6.38
CA LYS A 364 37.09 23.45 -5.06
C LYS A 364 35.71 24.01 -4.70
N GLU A 365 35.49 25.31 -4.92
CA GLU A 365 34.18 25.95 -4.70
C GLU A 365 33.07 25.27 -5.53
N LYS A 366 33.36 24.85 -6.76
CA LYS A 366 32.41 24.08 -7.58
C LYS A 366 32.15 22.68 -7.04
N ALA A 367 33.19 21.99 -6.56
CA ALA A 367 33.03 20.70 -5.89
C ALA A 367 32.17 20.82 -4.62
N ASP A 368 32.37 21.89 -3.85
CA ASP A 368 31.64 22.15 -2.62
C ASP A 368 30.18 22.47 -2.90
N GLN A 369 29.89 23.32 -3.89
CA GLN A 369 28.53 23.59 -4.37
C GLN A 369 27.81 22.31 -4.77
N LEU A 370 28.50 21.43 -5.50
CA LEU A 370 27.94 20.16 -5.96
C LEU A 370 27.70 19.19 -4.80
N ASN A 371 28.63 19.09 -3.85
CA ASN A 371 28.45 18.27 -2.65
C ASN A 371 27.31 18.78 -1.77
N ILE A 372 27.22 20.09 -1.54
CA ILE A 372 26.09 20.72 -0.83
C ILE A 372 24.77 20.40 -1.54
N TRP A 373 24.75 20.42 -2.88
CA TRP A 373 23.56 20.04 -3.65
C TRP A 373 23.17 18.57 -3.41
N PHE A 374 24.11 17.63 -3.49
CA PHE A 374 23.83 16.21 -3.25
C PHE A 374 23.34 15.92 -1.83
N VAL A 375 23.89 16.62 -0.84
CA VAL A 375 23.48 16.53 0.57
C VAL A 375 22.08 17.12 0.76
N LYS A 376 21.83 18.34 0.27
CA LYS A 376 20.51 19.01 0.35
C LYS A 376 19.41 18.24 -0.39
N TYR A 377 19.76 17.58 -1.50
CA TYR A 377 18.85 16.75 -2.27
C TYR A 377 18.58 15.38 -1.62
N HIS A 378 19.29 15.01 -0.55
CA HIS A 378 19.22 13.68 0.07
C HIS A 378 19.43 12.56 -0.94
N SER A 379 20.42 12.72 -1.81
CA SER A 379 20.64 11.83 -2.95
C SER A 379 20.80 10.35 -2.56
N ASP A 380 21.39 10.07 -1.41
CA ASP A 380 21.55 8.72 -0.88
C ASP A 380 20.24 8.08 -0.44
N GLU A 381 19.38 8.82 0.26
CA GLU A 381 18.04 8.37 0.62
C GLU A 381 17.18 8.15 -0.62
N VAL A 382 17.22 9.06 -1.60
CA VAL A 382 16.46 8.93 -2.86
C VAL A 382 16.88 7.69 -3.64
N ILE A 383 18.18 7.39 -3.73
CA ILE A 383 18.69 6.19 -4.40
C ILE A 383 18.26 4.92 -3.65
N LYS A 384 18.35 4.91 -2.31
CA LYS A 384 17.90 3.78 -1.49
C LYS A 384 16.39 3.54 -1.60
N GLN A 385 15.59 4.61 -1.56
CA GLN A 385 14.14 4.54 -1.75
C GLN A 385 13.77 4.03 -3.14
N ALA A 386 14.48 4.47 -4.19
CA ALA A 386 14.27 3.96 -5.53
C ALA A 386 14.61 2.47 -5.62
N PHE A 387 15.69 2.01 -4.98
CA PHE A 387 16.01 0.58 -4.89
C PHE A 387 14.89 -0.20 -4.18
N LEU A 388 14.39 0.27 -3.03
CA LEU A 388 13.25 -0.35 -2.34
C LEU A 388 11.98 -0.35 -3.20
N ALA A 389 11.76 0.70 -4.00
CA ALA A 389 10.66 0.73 -4.95
C ALA A 389 10.82 -0.36 -6.03
N THR A 390 12.05 -0.62 -6.51
CA THR A 390 12.28 -1.72 -7.46
C THR A 390 11.97 -3.10 -6.87
N THR A 391 12.34 -3.36 -5.61
CA THR A 391 12.06 -4.65 -4.96
C THR A 391 10.58 -4.84 -4.70
N GLN A 392 9.89 -3.77 -4.30
CA GLN A 392 8.44 -3.76 -4.15
C GLN A 392 7.69 -3.92 -5.48
N LEU A 393 8.19 -3.35 -6.59
CA LEU A 393 7.61 -3.52 -7.92
C LEU A 393 7.79 -4.94 -8.48
N ASP A 394 8.91 -5.61 -8.19
CA ASP A 394 9.20 -6.97 -8.66
C ASP A 394 8.43 -8.04 -7.88
N ASN A 395 7.99 -7.75 -6.65
CA ASN A 395 7.12 -8.65 -5.91
C ASN A 395 5.66 -8.58 -6.43
N LEU A 396 5.26 -9.63 -7.15
CA LEU A 396 3.91 -9.75 -7.73
C LEU A 396 2.79 -9.77 -6.68
N GLU A 397 3.07 -10.18 -5.44
CA GLU A 397 2.09 -10.17 -4.35
C GLU A 397 1.66 -8.76 -3.97
N ASN A 398 2.53 -7.75 -4.18
CA ASN A 398 2.22 -6.36 -3.86
C ASN A 398 1.14 -5.75 -4.75
N TYR A 399 0.81 -6.37 -5.89
CA TYR A 399 -0.32 -6.00 -6.74
C TYR A 399 -1.66 -6.60 -6.24
N THR A 400 -1.62 -7.27 -5.09
CA THR A 400 -2.79 -7.81 -4.40
C THR A 400 -2.85 -7.23 -2.99
N VAL A 401 -3.99 -6.63 -2.63
CA VAL A 401 -4.26 -6.16 -1.28
C VAL A 401 -5.31 -7.05 -0.64
N GLU A 402 -5.03 -7.56 0.55
CA GLU A 402 -5.93 -8.44 1.30
C GLU A 402 -6.37 -7.75 2.59
N SER A 403 -7.64 -7.89 2.94
CA SER A 403 -8.11 -7.52 4.27
C SER A 403 -7.64 -8.54 5.30
N ASP A 404 -7.59 -8.13 6.56
CA ASP A 404 -7.49 -9.10 7.65
C ASP A 404 -8.65 -10.10 7.59
N PRO A 405 -8.42 -11.37 7.98
CA PRO A 405 -9.48 -12.36 8.07
C PRO A 405 -10.57 -11.89 9.04
N PHE A 406 -11.79 -11.75 8.54
CA PHE A 406 -12.93 -11.32 9.34
C PHE A 406 -13.91 -12.46 9.55
N GLN A 407 -14.22 -12.78 10.80
CA GLN A 407 -15.17 -13.83 11.14
C GLN A 407 -16.53 -13.20 11.48
N PRO A 408 -17.55 -13.32 10.62
CA PRO A 408 -18.81 -12.66 10.87
C PRO A 408 -19.71 -13.48 11.81
N GLU A 409 -20.43 -12.80 12.69
CA GLU A 409 -21.31 -13.40 13.70
C GLU A 409 -22.78 -12.98 13.53
N ASN A 410 -23.04 -11.85 12.89
CA ASN A 410 -24.38 -11.35 12.64
C ASN A 410 -24.92 -11.88 11.30
N ASP A 411 -25.78 -11.12 10.63
CA ASP A 411 -26.56 -11.61 9.49
C ASP A 411 -25.96 -11.28 8.14
N MET A 412 -25.17 -10.23 8.11
CA MET A 412 -24.61 -9.70 6.89
C MET A 412 -23.19 -9.23 7.16
N ILE A 413 -22.29 -9.72 6.35
CA ILE A 413 -20.94 -9.19 6.28
C ILE A 413 -20.95 -8.01 5.33
N GLN A 414 -20.32 -6.92 5.75
CA GLN A 414 -20.13 -5.73 4.95
C GLN A 414 -18.64 -5.40 4.88
N PHE A 415 -18.08 -5.29 3.69
CA PHE A 415 -16.77 -4.67 3.50
C PHE A 415 -16.99 -3.28 2.91
N LYS A 416 -16.44 -2.26 3.56
CA LYS A 416 -16.33 -0.91 2.98
C LYS A 416 -14.96 -0.80 2.34
N ILE A 417 -14.93 -0.58 1.03
CA ILE A 417 -13.70 -0.48 0.25
C ILE A 417 -13.54 0.98 -0.16
N ASN A 418 -12.44 1.59 0.26
CA ASN A 418 -12.03 2.92 -0.19
C ASN A 418 -10.69 2.81 -0.91
N ILE A 419 -10.66 3.14 -2.20
CA ILE A 419 -9.47 3.18 -3.04
C ILE A 419 -9.27 4.63 -3.47
N GLU A 420 -8.27 5.27 -2.87
CA GLU A 420 -7.92 6.67 -3.09
C GLU A 420 -6.47 6.79 -3.58
N PRO A 421 -6.12 7.78 -4.40
CA PRO A 421 -4.73 8.07 -4.72
C PRO A 421 -3.92 8.38 -3.45
N ARG A 422 -2.70 7.86 -3.35
CA ARG A 422 -1.78 8.21 -2.26
C ARG A 422 -1.39 9.69 -2.30
N ASP A 423 -1.10 10.17 -3.51
CA ASP A 423 -0.75 11.56 -3.76
C ASP A 423 -1.98 12.33 -4.25
N LYS A 424 -2.51 13.18 -3.37
CA LYS A 424 -3.67 14.03 -3.64
C LYS A 424 -3.33 15.25 -4.48
N THR A 425 -2.04 15.55 -4.67
CA THR A 425 -1.59 16.72 -5.44
C THR A 425 -1.63 16.46 -6.94
N LYS A 426 -1.57 15.20 -7.36
CA LYS A 426 -1.62 14.81 -8.78
C LYS A 426 -3.05 14.91 -9.31
N SER A 427 -3.19 15.45 -10.53
CA SER A 427 -4.48 15.67 -11.18
C SER A 427 -5.32 14.40 -11.25
N GLU A 428 -6.58 14.49 -10.80
CA GLU A 428 -7.53 13.37 -10.74
C GLU A 428 -7.80 12.69 -12.09
N LYS A 429 -7.50 13.35 -13.22
CA LYS A 429 -7.86 12.89 -14.57
C LYS A 429 -7.35 11.47 -14.91
N ASN A 430 -6.24 11.04 -14.32
CA ASN A 430 -5.64 9.73 -14.60
C ASN A 430 -5.86 8.69 -13.49
N TYR A 431 -6.58 9.03 -12.41
CA TYR A 431 -6.76 8.17 -11.25
C TYR A 431 -8.20 7.68 -11.13
N LYS A 432 -8.37 6.37 -10.96
CA LYS A 432 -9.68 5.75 -10.72
C LYS A 432 -9.98 5.70 -9.23
N HIS A 433 -10.60 6.74 -8.71
CA HIS A 433 -11.15 6.69 -7.34
C HIS A 433 -12.31 5.69 -7.29
N ARG A 434 -12.31 4.78 -6.31
CA ARG A 434 -13.41 3.85 -6.10
C ARG A 434 -13.76 3.73 -4.64
N ASN A 435 -15.00 4.09 -4.32
CA ASN A 435 -15.59 3.84 -3.02
C ASN A 435 -16.86 3.02 -3.22
N PHE A 436 -16.85 1.80 -2.71
CA PHE A 436 -17.99 0.91 -2.81
C PHE A 436 -18.10 0.04 -1.56
N THR A 437 -19.26 -0.55 -1.40
CA THR A 437 -19.55 -1.42 -0.26
C THR A 437 -20.01 -2.77 -0.77
N TYR A 438 -19.25 -3.81 -0.46
CA TYR A 438 -19.68 -5.19 -0.67
C TYR A 438 -20.55 -5.63 0.51
N ARG A 439 -21.70 -6.24 0.23
CA ARG A 439 -22.63 -6.75 1.25
C ARG A 439 -23.11 -8.12 0.85
N GLN A 440 -23.00 -9.08 1.78
CA GLN A 440 -23.48 -10.44 1.54
C GLN A 440 -24.15 -11.00 2.79
N ALA A 441 -25.31 -11.63 2.59
CA ALA A 441 -26.02 -12.31 3.67
C ALA A 441 -25.28 -13.60 4.06
N ILE A 442 -25.28 -13.88 5.35
CA ILE A 442 -24.61 -15.02 5.96
C ILE A 442 -25.60 -16.18 6.09
N TYR A 443 -25.15 -17.41 5.85
CA TYR A 443 -25.92 -18.62 6.07
C TYR A 443 -25.30 -19.49 7.16
N GLY A 444 -26.11 -20.39 7.72
CA GLY A 444 -25.65 -21.36 8.71
C GLY A 444 -25.70 -20.87 10.14
N GLY A 445 -25.80 -21.83 11.06
CA GLY A 445 -25.94 -21.58 12.50
C GLY A 445 -27.35 -21.14 12.90
N THR A 446 -27.57 -21.12 14.21
CA THR A 446 -28.84 -20.72 14.81
C THR A 446 -28.79 -19.24 15.17
N ARG A 447 -29.87 -18.53 14.88
CA ARG A 447 -30.12 -17.16 15.33
C ARG A 447 -31.26 -17.16 16.34
N VAL A 448 -31.14 -16.29 17.34
CA VAL A 448 -32.19 -16.00 18.31
C VAL A 448 -32.68 -14.58 18.08
N ASP A 449 -34.00 -14.43 17.94
CA ASP A 449 -34.68 -13.18 17.68
C ASP A 449 -35.69 -12.86 18.77
N PHE A 450 -35.74 -11.61 19.19
CA PHE A 450 -36.83 -11.10 20.02
C PHE A 450 -37.80 -10.36 19.12
N SER A 451 -39.09 -10.62 19.29
CA SER A 451 -40.14 -10.04 18.47
C SER A 451 -41.35 -9.66 19.31
N LEU A 452 -42.08 -8.65 18.88
CA LEU A 452 -43.33 -8.22 19.49
C LEU A 452 -44.42 -8.17 18.41
N GLY A 453 -45.64 -8.52 18.75
CA GLY A 453 -46.76 -8.37 17.83
C GLY A 453 -48.06 -8.88 18.40
N LEU A 454 -48.97 -9.27 17.52
CA LEU A 454 -50.33 -9.65 17.88
C LEU A 454 -50.51 -11.16 17.71
N ALA A 455 -51.26 -11.76 18.62
CA ALA A 455 -51.71 -13.13 18.49
C ALA A 455 -53.20 -13.26 18.73
N ALA A 456 -53.81 -14.19 18.02
CA ALA A 456 -55.16 -14.67 18.26
C ALA A 456 -55.08 -16.15 18.65
N ALA A 457 -55.60 -16.47 19.82
CA ALA A 457 -55.67 -17.84 20.33
C ALA A 457 -57.13 -18.29 20.44
N TYR A 458 -57.40 -19.47 19.90
CA TYR A 458 -58.68 -20.16 19.96
C TYR A 458 -58.61 -21.30 20.98
N TYR A 459 -59.60 -21.33 21.85
CA TYR A 459 -59.74 -22.36 22.86
C TYR A 459 -61.15 -22.95 22.78
N GLY A 460 -61.20 -24.29 22.62
CA GLY A 460 -62.47 -25.03 22.59
C GLY A 460 -63.05 -25.20 23.98
N ASN A 461 -64.38 -25.14 24.08
CA ASN A 461 -65.19 -25.43 25.28
C ASN A 461 -64.64 -24.79 26.56
N ILE A 462 -64.81 -23.47 26.66
CA ILE A 462 -64.58 -22.74 27.89
C ILE A 462 -65.91 -22.23 28.41
N SER A 463 -66.16 -22.57 29.65
CA SER A 463 -67.20 -22.00 30.48
C SER A 463 -66.81 -20.56 30.82
N ARG A 464 -67.53 -19.58 30.26
CA ARG A 464 -67.51 -18.18 30.73
C ARG A 464 -68.64 -17.99 31.73
N TYR A 465 -68.44 -17.09 32.68
CA TYR A 465 -69.43 -16.80 33.71
C TYR A 465 -69.68 -15.31 33.74
N GLU A 466 -70.96 -14.94 33.76
CA GLU A 466 -71.40 -13.56 33.93
C GLU A 466 -72.39 -13.53 35.10
N ILE A 467 -72.32 -12.46 35.89
CA ILE A 467 -73.38 -12.18 36.88
C ILE A 467 -74.53 -11.56 36.11
N GLY A 468 -75.64 -12.29 36.02
CA GLY A 468 -76.88 -11.79 35.42
C GLY A 468 -77.49 -10.64 36.23
N ILE A 469 -78.47 -9.94 35.65
CA ILE A 469 -79.21 -8.85 36.30
C ILE A 469 -79.92 -9.33 37.58
N ASP A 470 -80.18 -10.63 37.71
CA ASP A 470 -80.78 -11.30 38.86
C ASP A 470 -79.76 -11.80 39.91
N ASN A 471 -78.51 -11.34 39.82
CA ASN A 471 -77.37 -11.77 40.64
C ASN A 471 -77.08 -13.29 40.59
N LYS A 472 -77.59 -13.99 39.57
CA LYS A 472 -77.24 -15.41 39.37
C LYS A 472 -75.99 -15.54 38.52
N LEU A 473 -75.09 -16.39 38.96
CA LEU A 473 -73.97 -16.85 38.14
C LEU A 473 -74.51 -17.78 37.06
N THR A 474 -74.39 -17.36 35.80
CA THR A 474 -74.76 -18.19 34.66
C THR A 474 -73.53 -18.60 33.88
N THR A 475 -73.43 -19.90 33.60
CA THR A 475 -72.34 -20.48 32.81
C THR A 475 -72.71 -20.56 31.33
N TYR A 476 -71.89 -19.99 30.47
CA TYR A 476 -72.01 -20.12 29.02
C TYR A 476 -70.81 -20.88 28.47
N GLU A 477 -71.03 -22.07 27.93
CA GLU A 477 -70.03 -22.74 27.11
C GLU A 477 -69.99 -22.09 25.73
N LYS A 478 -68.94 -21.33 25.45
CA LYS A 478 -68.75 -20.74 24.13
C LYS A 478 -67.31 -20.92 23.67
N LYS A 479 -67.15 -20.95 22.36
CA LYS A 479 -65.85 -20.82 21.71
C LYS A 479 -65.19 -19.52 22.17
N PHE A 480 -63.99 -19.63 22.74
CA PHE A 480 -63.25 -18.48 23.26
C PHE A 480 -62.12 -18.11 22.30
N VAL A 481 -62.14 -16.86 21.82
CA VAL A 481 -61.03 -16.27 21.08
C VAL A 481 -60.41 -15.19 21.96
N SER A 482 -59.10 -15.27 22.16
CA SER A 482 -58.31 -14.29 22.90
C SER A 482 -57.36 -13.60 21.93
N SER A 483 -57.49 -12.28 21.78
CA SER A 483 -56.44 -11.45 21.20
C SER A 483 -55.46 -11.03 22.30
N SER A 484 -54.16 -11.05 22.03
CA SER A 484 -53.15 -10.55 22.98
C SER A 484 -51.98 -9.92 22.25
N LEU A 485 -51.36 -8.92 22.89
CA LEU A 485 -50.03 -8.43 22.50
C LEU A 485 -49.00 -9.43 23.03
N ILE A 486 -48.12 -9.96 22.18
CA ILE A 486 -47.18 -11.02 22.56
C ILE A 486 -45.74 -10.60 22.29
N GLY A 487 -44.86 -10.93 23.24
CA GLY A 487 -43.42 -10.95 23.04
C GLY A 487 -42.96 -12.39 22.79
N MET A 488 -42.23 -12.65 21.71
CA MET A 488 -41.67 -13.98 21.39
C MET A 488 -40.17 -13.95 21.22
N VAL A 489 -39.54 -15.03 21.68
CA VAL A 489 -38.18 -15.44 21.35
C VAL A 489 -38.27 -16.49 20.23
N THR A 490 -37.66 -16.20 19.10
CA THR A 490 -37.66 -17.07 17.91
C THR A 490 -36.26 -17.62 17.66
N MET A 491 -36.13 -18.94 17.62
CA MET A 491 -34.91 -19.62 17.17
C MET A 491 -35.07 -20.06 15.73
N SER A 492 -34.20 -19.60 14.83
CA SER A 492 -34.26 -19.95 13.40
C SER A 492 -32.88 -20.27 12.83
N TYR A 493 -32.84 -21.08 11.78
CA TYR A 493 -31.60 -21.35 11.05
C TYR A 493 -31.32 -20.21 10.07
N ARG A 494 -30.10 -19.64 10.10
CA ARG A 494 -29.74 -18.54 9.19
C ARG A 494 -29.73 -19.03 7.73
N ARG A 495 -30.44 -18.32 6.86
CA ARG A 495 -30.48 -18.57 5.40
C ARG A 495 -30.27 -17.26 4.63
N THR A 496 -29.72 -17.37 3.43
CA THR A 496 -29.53 -16.23 2.50
C THR A 496 -30.82 -15.80 1.77
N GLY A 497 -31.85 -16.65 1.80
CA GLY A 497 -33.15 -16.39 1.19
C GLY A 497 -34.01 -15.39 1.97
N TYR A 498 -35.18 -15.05 1.43
CA TYR A 498 -36.17 -14.20 2.09
C TYR A 498 -37.04 -14.95 3.11
N ILE A 499 -37.03 -16.29 3.06
CA ILE A 499 -37.84 -17.14 3.92
C ILE A 499 -36.91 -18.03 4.76
N ALA A 500 -37.15 -18.06 6.06
CA ALA A 500 -36.52 -18.99 6.99
C ALA A 500 -37.57 -19.65 7.88
N TYR A 501 -37.21 -20.80 8.46
CA TYR A 501 -38.08 -21.55 9.36
C TYR A 501 -37.38 -21.70 10.71
N GLY A 502 -38.18 -21.74 11.75
CA GLY A 502 -37.74 -21.83 13.13
C GLY A 502 -38.85 -22.25 14.08
N GLY A 503 -38.60 -22.07 15.37
CA GLY A 503 -39.61 -22.20 16.40
C GLY A 503 -39.58 -20.97 17.30
N SER A 504 -40.74 -20.54 17.74
CA SER A 504 -40.90 -19.42 18.65
C SER A 504 -41.59 -19.85 19.93
N ALA A 505 -41.13 -19.28 21.04
CA ALA A 505 -41.78 -19.36 22.34
C ALA A 505 -41.95 -17.94 22.90
N GLY A 506 -43.08 -17.65 23.51
CA GLY A 506 -43.39 -16.28 23.94
C GLY A 506 -44.44 -16.20 25.02
N MET A 507 -44.61 -15.00 25.54
CA MET A 507 -45.63 -14.66 26.52
C MET A 507 -46.51 -13.54 25.99
N GLY A 508 -47.82 -13.64 26.24
CA GLY A 508 -48.79 -12.62 25.90
C GLY A 508 -49.23 -11.83 27.12
N MET A 509 -49.40 -10.54 26.88
CA MET A 509 -50.01 -9.59 27.80
C MET A 509 -51.49 -9.46 27.41
N ASP A 510 -52.36 -9.62 28.41
CA ASP A 510 -53.79 -9.41 28.29
C ASP A 510 -54.19 -8.25 29.23
N VAL A 511 -55.17 -7.45 28.81
CA VAL A 511 -55.72 -6.35 29.61
C VAL A 511 -57.10 -6.78 30.07
N VAL A 512 -57.17 -7.33 31.28
CA VAL A 512 -58.42 -7.81 31.88
C VAL A 512 -58.78 -6.88 33.04
N GLY A 513 -59.90 -6.17 32.91
CA GLY A 513 -60.40 -5.27 33.96
C GLY A 513 -59.45 -4.13 34.31
N GLY A 514 -58.72 -3.58 33.32
CA GLY A 514 -57.79 -2.46 33.51
C GLY A 514 -56.42 -2.84 34.13
N LYS A 515 -56.18 -4.12 34.45
CA LYS A 515 -54.88 -4.63 34.89
C LYS A 515 -54.17 -5.37 33.77
N VAL A 516 -52.90 -5.06 33.57
CA VAL A 516 -52.01 -5.75 32.64
C VAL A 516 -51.53 -7.04 33.30
N GLN A 517 -51.84 -8.20 32.73
CA GLN A 517 -51.41 -9.50 33.25
C GLN A 517 -50.71 -10.32 32.16
N ILE A 518 -49.60 -10.96 32.52
CA ILE A 518 -48.90 -11.93 31.67
C ILE A 518 -49.52 -13.30 31.95
N SER A 519 -50.54 -13.68 31.17
CA SER A 519 -51.38 -14.85 31.46
C SER A 519 -51.34 -15.94 30.39
N ASN A 520 -50.66 -15.68 29.26
CA ASN A 520 -50.64 -16.56 28.10
C ASN A 520 -49.20 -16.96 27.75
N PHE A 521 -48.95 -18.25 27.60
CA PHE A 521 -47.72 -18.78 27.01
C PHE A 521 -48.00 -19.31 25.61
N PHE A 522 -47.08 -19.10 24.67
CA PHE A 522 -47.21 -19.47 23.26
C PHE A 522 -46.00 -20.25 22.82
N VAL A 523 -46.20 -21.36 22.10
CA VAL A 523 -45.09 -22.11 21.49
C VAL A 523 -45.52 -22.72 20.15
N GLY A 524 -44.70 -22.55 19.12
CA GLY A 524 -45.04 -23.09 17.80
C GLY A 524 -43.94 -22.96 16.75
N PRO A 525 -44.05 -23.71 15.64
CA PRO A 525 -43.24 -23.47 14.45
C PRO A 525 -43.51 -22.09 13.85
N THR A 526 -42.45 -21.49 13.32
CA THR A 526 -42.46 -20.10 12.86
C THR A 526 -41.83 -20.00 11.47
N MET A 527 -42.51 -19.27 10.59
CA MET A 527 -41.98 -18.85 9.31
C MET A 527 -41.57 -17.38 9.38
N LEU A 528 -40.32 -17.11 9.04
CA LEU A 528 -39.75 -15.79 8.97
C LEU A 528 -39.80 -15.31 7.53
N MET A 529 -40.35 -14.11 7.31
CA MET A 529 -40.31 -13.42 6.02
C MET A 529 -39.51 -12.13 6.14
N GLY A 530 -38.58 -11.91 5.21
CA GLY A 530 -37.78 -10.70 5.11
C GLY A 530 -36.32 -10.87 5.54
N LYS A 531 -35.45 -9.96 5.07
CA LYS A 531 -34.00 -9.95 5.39
C LYS A 531 -33.66 -8.90 6.45
N LYS A 532 -34.08 -7.65 6.21
CA LYS A 532 -33.84 -6.48 7.08
C LYS A 532 -34.93 -6.35 8.14
N GLU A 533 -36.15 -6.22 7.65
CA GLU A 533 -37.37 -6.08 8.42
C GLU A 533 -38.05 -7.43 8.35
N ARG A 534 -38.13 -8.10 9.51
CA ARG A 534 -38.56 -9.48 9.58
C ARG A 534 -39.90 -9.55 10.26
N ILE A 535 -40.82 -10.20 9.55
CA ILE A 535 -42.14 -10.53 10.03
C ILE A 535 -42.13 -12.03 10.31
N PHE A 536 -42.58 -12.41 11.49
CA PHE A 536 -42.70 -13.80 11.91
C PHE A 536 -44.18 -14.17 11.90
N LEU A 537 -44.49 -15.25 11.20
CA LEU A 537 -45.78 -15.91 11.27
C LEU A 537 -45.60 -17.18 12.09
N THR A 538 -46.22 -17.24 13.27
CA THR A 538 -46.16 -18.41 14.14
C THR A 538 -47.54 -19.02 14.30
N ILE A 539 -47.63 -20.34 14.21
CA ILE A 539 -48.83 -21.10 14.55
C ILE A 539 -48.45 -22.16 15.57
N GLY A 540 -49.31 -22.45 16.55
CA GLY A 540 -48.96 -23.46 17.53
C GLY A 540 -49.92 -23.60 18.70
N ALA A 541 -49.40 -24.08 19.81
CA ALA A 541 -50.13 -24.27 21.05
C ALA A 541 -50.04 -23.02 21.93
N SER A 542 -51.15 -22.64 22.54
CA SER A 542 -51.21 -21.58 23.54
C SER A 542 -51.72 -22.15 24.86
N LEU A 543 -51.09 -21.75 25.96
CA LEU A 543 -51.46 -22.11 27.31
C LEU A 543 -51.93 -20.83 28.01
N LYS A 544 -53.22 -20.74 28.35
CA LYS A 544 -53.79 -19.60 29.06
C LYS A 544 -54.35 -20.02 30.40
N ASN A 545 -54.08 -19.22 31.41
CA ASN A 545 -54.80 -19.30 32.67
C ASN A 545 -56.20 -18.70 32.47
N ILE A 546 -57.22 -19.55 32.63
CA ILE A 546 -58.63 -19.16 32.54
C ILE A 546 -59.26 -19.39 33.92
N ARG A 547 -59.99 -18.39 34.38
CA ARG A 547 -60.80 -18.50 35.60
C ARG A 547 -62.03 -19.36 35.30
N GLU A 548 -62.03 -20.59 35.82
CA GLU A 548 -63.21 -21.44 35.85
C GLU A 548 -63.92 -21.26 37.19
N LEU A 549 -65.25 -21.38 37.22
CA LEU A 549 -66.01 -21.36 38.46
C LEU A 549 -65.64 -22.59 39.30
N LYS A 550 -65.59 -22.42 40.62
CA LYS A 550 -65.46 -23.56 41.53
C LYS A 550 -66.71 -24.45 41.42
N ASP A 551 -66.52 -25.76 41.58
CA ASP A 551 -67.62 -26.72 41.46
C ASP A 551 -68.69 -26.42 42.53
N GLY A 552 -69.98 -26.38 42.13
CA GLY A 552 -71.12 -26.13 43.05
C GLY A 552 -71.64 -24.69 43.12
N TYR A 553 -71.02 -23.73 42.42
CA TYR A 553 -71.46 -22.32 42.41
C TYR A 553 -72.30 -21.93 41.18
N ASP A 554 -72.54 -22.86 40.24
CA ASP A 554 -73.33 -22.59 39.03
C ASP A 554 -74.81 -22.41 39.38
N GLY A 555 -75.43 -21.31 38.94
CA GLY A 555 -76.80 -20.95 39.28
C GLY A 555 -77.01 -20.36 40.69
N LEU A 556 -75.93 -20.15 41.46
CA LEU A 556 -76.00 -19.61 42.82
C LEU A 556 -76.18 -18.08 42.79
N GLN A 557 -77.01 -17.56 43.69
CA GLN A 557 -77.18 -16.11 43.87
C GLN A 557 -76.04 -15.56 44.72
N VAL A 558 -75.27 -14.64 44.16
CA VAL A 558 -74.09 -14.06 44.82
C VAL A 558 -74.40 -12.62 45.27
N PRO A 559 -73.93 -12.17 46.46
CA PRO A 559 -74.06 -10.77 46.86
C PRO A 559 -73.41 -9.84 45.84
N ALA A 560 -74.06 -8.72 45.53
CA ALA A 560 -73.58 -7.75 44.52
C ALA A 560 -72.22 -7.10 44.88
N THR A 561 -71.72 -7.30 46.10
CA THR A 561 -70.48 -6.71 46.63
C THR A 561 -69.26 -7.63 46.58
N ASP A 562 -69.42 -8.91 46.25
CA ASP A 562 -68.31 -9.85 46.29
C ASP A 562 -67.48 -9.84 44.99
N ASP A 563 -66.14 -9.89 45.15
CA ASP A 563 -65.23 -10.03 44.02
C ASP A 563 -65.35 -11.45 43.41
N LEU A 564 -65.48 -11.52 42.08
CA LEU A 564 -65.60 -12.75 41.30
C LEU A 564 -64.42 -13.72 41.52
N THR A 565 -63.29 -13.20 42.04
CA THR A 565 -62.11 -13.98 42.42
C THR A 565 -62.39 -15.03 43.48
N SER A 566 -63.33 -14.77 44.41
CA SER A 566 -63.67 -15.70 45.51
C SER A 566 -64.33 -16.99 45.01
N TYR A 567 -65.04 -16.90 43.89
CA TYR A 567 -65.86 -17.97 43.31
C TYR A 567 -65.21 -18.67 42.12
N SER A 568 -64.04 -18.19 41.69
CA SER A 568 -63.29 -18.78 40.58
C SER A 568 -62.01 -19.49 41.05
N ARG A 569 -61.56 -20.46 40.25
CA ARG A 569 -60.26 -21.11 40.34
C ARG A 569 -59.52 -20.93 39.02
N ASP A 570 -58.23 -20.71 39.11
CA ASP A 570 -57.35 -20.63 37.95
C ASP A 570 -57.13 -22.02 37.36
N LYS A 571 -57.38 -22.18 36.06
CA LYS A 571 -57.14 -23.43 35.34
C LYS A 571 -56.47 -23.15 34.01
N TYR A 572 -55.37 -23.86 33.76
CA TYR A 572 -54.70 -23.77 32.48
C TYR A 572 -55.44 -24.53 31.40
N LYS A 573 -55.70 -23.86 30.28
CA LYS A 573 -56.29 -24.45 29.08
C LYS A 573 -55.31 -24.37 27.92
N VAL A 574 -55.22 -25.46 27.18
CA VAL A 574 -54.46 -25.52 25.93
C VAL A 574 -55.38 -25.15 24.77
N GLY A 575 -54.95 -24.20 23.96
CA GLY A 575 -55.60 -23.76 22.73
C GLY A 575 -54.65 -23.80 21.55
N VAL A 576 -55.16 -23.42 20.38
CA VAL A 576 -54.37 -23.20 19.16
C VAL A 576 -54.25 -21.70 18.91
N PHE A 577 -53.10 -21.22 18.47
CA PHE A 577 -52.92 -19.81 18.16
C PHE A 577 -52.28 -19.58 16.80
N ALA A 578 -52.49 -18.37 16.28
CA ALA A 578 -51.72 -17.78 15.21
C ALA A 578 -51.23 -16.40 15.66
N SER A 579 -49.98 -16.06 15.34
CA SER A 579 -49.40 -14.75 15.63
C SER A 579 -48.68 -14.17 14.42
N LEU A 580 -48.67 -12.84 14.39
CA LEU A 580 -47.89 -12.02 13.49
C LEU A 580 -47.02 -11.10 14.34
N THR A 581 -45.71 -11.32 14.36
CA THR A 581 -44.77 -10.52 15.15
C THR A 581 -43.70 -9.88 14.28
N TYR A 582 -43.13 -8.77 14.77
CA TYR A 582 -42.08 -8.00 14.12
C TYR A 582 -40.79 -8.06 14.93
N SER A 583 -39.63 -8.17 14.26
CA SER A 583 -38.33 -8.30 14.91
C SER A 583 -37.89 -7.02 15.62
N LEU A 584 -37.59 -7.14 16.91
CA LEU A 584 -37.04 -6.08 17.77
C LEU A 584 -35.54 -6.26 18.02
N THR A 585 -34.90 -7.30 17.46
CA THR A 585 -33.50 -7.67 17.74
C THR A 585 -32.47 -6.61 17.28
N ARG A 586 -32.90 -5.49 16.68
CA ARG A 586 -32.03 -4.36 16.34
C ARG A 586 -31.43 -3.69 17.58
N ASP A 587 -32.17 -3.61 18.70
CA ASP A 587 -31.75 -2.87 19.92
C ASP A 587 -31.60 -3.74 21.18
N ALA A 588 -32.22 -4.93 21.21
CA ALA A 588 -32.22 -5.78 22.40
C ALA A 588 -30.82 -6.26 22.82
N ARG A 589 -29.90 -6.51 21.87
CA ARG A 589 -28.51 -6.90 22.20
C ARG A 589 -27.73 -5.76 22.86
N ALA A 590 -27.96 -4.51 22.45
CA ALA A 590 -27.32 -3.35 23.06
C ALA A 590 -27.86 -3.11 24.48
N LEU A 591 -29.18 -3.27 24.67
CA LEU A 591 -29.84 -3.19 25.98
C LEU A 591 -29.40 -4.30 26.95
N ILE A 592 -29.24 -5.55 26.48
CA ILE A 592 -28.79 -6.67 27.32
C ILE A 592 -27.30 -6.51 27.72
N LYS A 593 -26.48 -5.88 26.87
CA LYS A 593 -25.06 -5.63 27.20
C LYS A 593 -24.86 -4.61 28.33
N ASN A 594 -25.85 -3.74 28.54
CA ASN A 594 -25.88 -2.76 29.65
C ASN A 594 -26.56 -3.29 30.93
N LEU A 595 -27.11 -4.51 30.89
CA LEU A 595 -27.70 -5.20 32.06
C LEU A 595 -26.71 -6.19 32.72
N ARG A 596 -25.49 -6.30 32.19
CA ARG A 596 -24.33 -6.90 32.85
C ARG A 596 -23.38 -5.78 33.25
#